data_AF-A0A926KXD1-F1
#
_entry.id   AF-A0A926KXD1-F1
#
_cell.length_a   1.000
_cell.length_b   1.000
_cell.length_c   1.000
_cell.angle_alpha   90.00
_cell.angle_beta   90.00
_cell.angle_gamma   90.00
#
_symmetry.space_group_name_H-M   'P 1'
#
loop_
_entity.id
_entity.type
_entity.pdbx_description
1 polymer ?
#
loop_
_entity_poly.entity_id
_entity_poly.type
_entity_poly.pdbx_seq_one_letter_code
_entity_poly.pdbx_strand_id
1 'polypeptide(L)'
;MNRQELRTKVRNTVHRLVHEKGYASSIDLFVQMEKISPKLVEEWRFGRVPYLERVLQGNLGQLNYIMAKFKETAKEMGLTPSNTAYMRWGKGPKQPLRFSKSGDANVERHYSTHFVANKNKDSLASQPLGEA
;
A
#
# COMPACT_ATOMS: atom_id res chain seq x y z
N MET A 1 3.62 15.31 -13.90
CA MET A 1 3.38 13.86 -14.01
C MET A 1 1.96 13.64 -14.52
N ASN A 2 1.83 13.07 -15.72
CA ASN A 2 0.53 12.72 -16.30
C ASN A 2 0.02 11.38 -15.73
N ARG A 3 -1.22 10.99 -16.08
CA ARG A 3 -1.84 9.75 -15.57
C ARG A 3 -1.11 8.48 -16.00
N GLN A 4 -0.52 8.45 -17.19
CA GLN A 4 0.20 7.29 -17.71
C GLN A 4 1.51 7.07 -16.97
N GLU A 5 2.30 8.12 -16.79
CA GLU A 5 3.51 8.09 -15.97
C GLU A 5 3.18 7.64 -14.54
N LEU A 6 2.10 8.18 -13.96
CA LEU A 6 1.68 7.84 -12.61
C LEU A 6 1.31 6.35 -12.49
N ARG A 7 0.57 5.82 -13.47
CA ARG A 7 0.25 4.39 -13.55
C ARG A 7 1.50 3.53 -13.62
N THR A 8 2.46 3.88 -14.47
CA THR A 8 3.73 3.15 -14.61
C THR A 8 4.53 3.20 -13.30
N LYS A 9 4.63 4.36 -12.64
CA LYS A 9 5.32 4.48 -11.34
C LYS A 9 4.66 3.63 -10.27
N VAL A 10 3.32 3.60 -10.19
CA VAL A 10 2.58 2.71 -9.28
C VAL A 10 2.94 1.26 -9.56
N ARG A 11 2.81 0.80 -10.81
CA ARG A 11 3.10 -0.58 -11.20
C ARG A 11 4.51 -1.00 -10.79
N ASN A 12 5.52 -0.24 -11.19
CA ASN A 12 6.91 -0.54 -10.89
C ASN A 12 7.18 -0.57 -9.38
N THR A 13 6.56 0.34 -8.63
CA THR A 13 6.71 0.39 -7.17
C THR A 13 6.10 -0.84 -6.50
N VAL A 14 4.92 -1.30 -6.94
CA VAL A 14 4.29 -2.50 -6.41
C VAL A 14 5.14 -3.74 -6.67
N HIS A 15 5.62 -3.92 -7.90
CA HIS A 15 6.53 -5.02 -8.24
C HIS A 15 7.77 -5.03 -7.36
N ARG A 16 8.40 -3.86 -7.17
CA ARG A 16 9.59 -3.75 -6.31
C ARG A 16 9.27 -4.07 -4.85
N LEU A 17 8.19 -3.53 -4.29
CA LEU A 17 7.79 -3.79 -2.91
C LEU A 17 7.55 -5.29 -2.66
N VAL A 18 6.85 -5.94 -3.58
CA VAL A 18 6.58 -7.38 -3.48
C VAL A 18 7.87 -8.19 -3.61
N HIS A 19 8.77 -7.83 -4.52
CA HIS A 19 10.05 -8.50 -4.69
C HIS A 19 10.95 -8.36 -3.44
N GLU A 20 11.03 -7.15 -2.85
CA GLU A 20 11.90 -6.87 -1.70
C GLU A 20 11.33 -7.39 -0.37
N LYS A 21 10.01 -7.33 -0.18
CA LYS A 21 9.36 -7.58 1.13
C LYS A 21 8.43 -8.79 1.14
N GLY A 22 8.06 -9.33 -0.02
CA GLY A 22 7.02 -10.35 -0.17
C GLY A 22 5.59 -9.80 -0.09
N TYR A 23 5.40 -8.49 0.06
CA TYR A 23 4.09 -7.84 0.08
C TYR A 23 4.19 -6.35 -0.31
N ALA A 24 3.06 -5.75 -0.63
CA ALA A 24 2.91 -4.31 -0.82
C ALA A 24 1.80 -3.76 0.08
N SER A 25 2.09 -2.63 0.76
CA SER A 25 1.12 -1.88 1.57
C SER A 25 0.90 -0.49 0.98
N SER A 26 -0.26 0.12 1.27
CA SER A 26 -0.55 1.49 0.85
C SER A 26 0.47 2.50 1.38
N ILE A 27 0.94 2.32 2.63
CA ILE A 27 1.93 3.19 3.27
C ILE A 27 3.27 3.09 2.55
N ASP A 28 3.75 1.87 2.30
CA ASP A 28 5.01 1.66 1.57
C ASP A 28 4.94 2.27 0.17
N LEU A 29 3.80 2.10 -0.51
CA LEU A 29 3.56 2.71 -1.81
C LEU A 29 3.65 4.24 -1.72
N PHE A 30 2.99 4.87 -0.75
CA PHE A 30 3.03 6.32 -0.58
C PHE A 30 4.43 6.83 -0.21
N VAL A 31 5.20 6.10 0.60
CA VAL A 31 6.59 6.46 0.92
C VAL A 31 7.46 6.39 -0.34
N GLN A 32 7.39 5.30 -1.09
CA GLN A 32 8.19 5.11 -2.31
C GLN A 32 7.78 6.06 -3.46
N MET A 33 6.53 6.52 -3.45
CA MET A 33 6.03 7.53 -4.38
C MET A 33 6.21 8.96 -3.87
N GLU A 34 6.89 9.14 -2.74
CA GLU A 34 7.21 10.44 -2.12
C GLU A 34 5.95 11.25 -1.80
N LYS A 35 4.85 10.56 -1.48
CA LYS A 35 3.57 11.14 -1.04
C LYS A 35 3.52 11.37 0.46
N ILE A 36 4.39 10.71 1.21
CA ILE A 36 4.55 10.91 2.65
C ILE A 36 6.00 10.59 3.02
N SER A 37 6.57 11.35 3.95
CA SER A 37 7.89 11.03 4.47
C SER A 37 7.81 9.93 5.54
N PRO A 38 8.86 9.11 5.72
CA PRO A 38 8.92 8.13 6.81
C PRO A 38 8.67 8.75 8.19
N LYS A 39 9.16 9.98 8.41
CA LYS A 39 8.92 10.75 9.64
C LYS A 39 7.43 11.00 9.87
N LEU A 40 6.68 11.41 8.85
CA LEU A 40 5.23 11.65 9.00
C LEU A 40 4.43 10.35 9.19
N VAL A 41 4.88 9.25 8.59
CA VAL A 41 4.34 7.91 8.89
C VAL A 41 4.54 7.59 10.37
N GLU A 42 5.75 7.82 10.91
CA GLU A 42 6.07 7.58 12.31
C GLU A 42 5.21 8.45 13.25
N GLU A 43 5.09 9.76 12.97
CA GLU A 43 4.23 10.67 13.73
C GLU A 43 2.78 10.18 13.76
N TRP A 44 2.27 9.70 12.62
CA TRP A 44 0.95 9.06 12.54
C TRP A 44 0.88 7.76 13.34
N ARG A 45 1.91 6.90 13.27
CA ARG A 45 1.98 5.65 14.06
C ARG A 45 1.95 5.93 15.56
N PHE A 46 2.59 6.99 16.04
CA PHE A 46 2.52 7.44 17.44
C PHE A 46 1.24 8.21 17.79
N GLY A 47 0.31 8.37 16.84
CA GLY A 47 -0.96 9.07 17.04
C GLY A 47 -0.84 10.59 17.20
N ARG A 48 0.30 11.18 16.80
CA ARG A 48 0.49 12.64 16.76
C ARG A 48 -0.26 13.27 15.58
N VAL A 49 -0.52 12.48 14.54
CA VAL A 49 -1.39 12.83 13.42
C VAL A 49 -2.71 12.06 13.55
N PRO A 50 -3.89 12.72 13.50
CA PRO A 50 -5.18 12.09 13.77
C PRO A 50 -5.70 11.16 12.66
N TYR A 51 -5.16 11.28 11.44
CA TYR A 51 -5.42 10.38 10.31
C TYR A 51 -4.36 10.54 9.21
N LEU A 52 -4.02 9.47 8.48
CA LEU A 52 -2.91 9.44 7.51
C LEU A 52 -3.07 10.45 6.36
N GLU A 53 -4.28 10.58 5.80
CA GLU A 53 -4.58 11.50 4.69
C GLU A 53 -4.26 12.95 5.01
N ARG A 54 -4.18 13.33 6.29
CA ARG A 54 -3.82 14.70 6.71
C ARG A 54 -2.41 15.09 6.29
N VAL A 55 -1.53 14.12 6.17
CA VAL A 55 -0.09 14.31 5.92
C VAL A 55 0.35 13.74 4.58
N LEU A 56 -0.59 13.22 3.77
CA LEU A 56 -0.33 12.84 2.39
C LEU A 56 -0.24 14.08 1.49
N GLN A 57 0.71 14.06 0.56
CA GLN A 57 0.92 15.10 -0.43
C GLN A 57 0.15 14.81 -1.72
N GLY A 58 -0.50 15.84 -2.26
CA GLY A 58 -1.30 15.76 -3.48
C GLY A 58 -2.80 15.94 -3.21
N ASN A 59 -3.59 15.99 -4.27
CA ASN A 59 -5.04 16.07 -4.13
C ASN A 59 -5.69 14.68 -4.00
N LEU A 60 -6.88 14.64 -3.42
CA LEU A 60 -7.66 13.40 -3.20
C LEU A 60 -7.88 12.61 -4.50
N GLY A 61 -8.12 13.29 -5.63
CA GLY A 61 -8.31 12.63 -6.92
C GLY A 61 -7.06 11.84 -7.37
N GLN A 62 -5.87 12.39 -7.14
CA GLN A 62 -4.60 11.70 -7.41
C GLN A 62 -4.39 10.52 -6.46
N LEU A 63 -4.65 10.67 -5.16
CA LEU A 63 -4.50 9.60 -4.18
C LEU A 63 -5.46 8.44 -4.47
N ASN A 64 -6.72 8.74 -4.79
CA ASN A 64 -7.72 7.76 -5.20
C ASN A 64 -7.28 7.03 -6.48
N TYR A 65 -6.71 7.74 -7.44
CA TYR A 65 -6.17 7.12 -8.65
C TYR A 65 -5.00 6.17 -8.35
N ILE A 66 -4.08 6.58 -7.47
CA ILE A 66 -2.96 5.73 -7.02
C ILE A 66 -3.49 4.45 -6.37
N MET A 67 -4.44 4.57 -5.44
CA MET A 67 -5.05 3.42 -4.75
C MET A 67 -5.79 2.49 -5.73
N ALA A 68 -6.50 3.04 -6.72
CA ALA A 68 -7.17 2.24 -7.74
C ALA A 68 -6.18 1.45 -8.59
N LYS A 69 -5.08 2.09 -9.04
CA LYS A 69 -4.03 1.42 -9.81
C LYS A 69 -3.24 0.41 -8.97
N PHE A 70 -3.04 0.69 -7.69
CA PHE A 70 -2.43 -0.24 -6.75
C PHE A 70 -3.20 -1.56 -6.67
N LYS A 71 -4.52 -1.48 -6.46
CA LYS A 71 -5.41 -2.64 -6.41
C LYS A 71 -5.46 -3.41 -7.73
N GLU A 72 -5.50 -2.69 -8.86
CA GLU A 72 -5.47 -3.28 -10.20
C GLU A 72 -4.16 -4.08 -10.42
N THR A 73 -3.01 -3.46 -10.18
CA THR A 73 -1.71 -4.13 -10.32
C THR A 73 -1.60 -5.34 -9.39
N ALA A 74 -2.03 -5.23 -8.15
CA ALA A 74 -2.01 -6.36 -7.21
C ALA A 74 -2.87 -7.55 -7.70
N LYS A 75 -4.03 -7.27 -8.31
CA LYS A 75 -4.90 -8.28 -8.91
C LYS A 75 -4.22 -8.94 -10.12
N GLU A 76 -3.61 -8.14 -11.01
CA GLU A 76 -2.88 -8.63 -12.18
C GLU A 76 -1.70 -9.55 -11.77
N MET A 77 -1.01 -9.20 -10.69
CA MET A 77 0.07 -10.00 -10.11
C MET A 77 -0.43 -11.24 -9.33
N GLY A 78 -1.75 -11.44 -9.22
CA GLY A 78 -2.32 -12.58 -8.50
C GLY A 78 -2.06 -12.57 -6.99
N LEU A 79 -1.84 -11.38 -6.39
CA LEU A 79 -1.56 -11.22 -4.96
C LEU A 79 -2.83 -11.43 -4.13
N THR A 80 -2.64 -11.92 -2.90
CA THR A 80 -3.74 -12.14 -1.96
C THR A 80 -3.94 -10.90 -1.07
N PRO A 81 -5.16 -10.35 -0.99
CA PRO A 81 -5.46 -9.27 -0.06
C PRO A 81 -5.46 -9.79 1.37
N SER A 82 -4.75 -9.09 2.25
CA SER A 82 -4.68 -9.37 3.69
C SER A 82 -4.93 -8.07 4.46
N ASN A 83 -5.99 -8.04 5.27
CA ASN A 83 -6.28 -6.86 6.07
C ASN A 83 -5.34 -6.79 7.27
N THR A 84 -4.70 -5.63 7.47
CA THR A 84 -3.77 -5.41 8.59
C THR A 84 -4.35 -4.41 9.57
N ALA A 85 -4.43 -4.79 10.84
CA ALA A 85 -4.84 -3.86 11.89
C ALA A 85 -3.70 -2.90 12.24
N TYR A 86 -3.97 -1.59 12.13
CA TYR A 86 -3.03 -0.54 12.49
C TYR A 86 -3.35 0.01 13.86
N MET A 87 -2.58 -0.39 14.87
CA MET A 87 -2.69 0.13 16.22
C MET A 87 -1.61 1.20 16.47
N ARG A 88 -1.97 2.20 17.27
CA ARG A 88 -1.06 3.24 17.73
C ARG A 88 0.13 2.61 18.45
N TRP A 89 1.32 3.14 18.19
CA TRP A 89 2.56 2.79 18.87
C TRP A 89 2.71 3.55 20.20
N GLY A 90 3.50 2.97 21.11
CA GLY A 90 3.85 3.59 22.39
C GLY A 90 3.14 2.98 23.59
N LYS A 91 3.29 3.64 24.74
CA LYS A 91 2.66 3.24 26.01
C LYS A 91 1.25 3.83 26.09
N GLY A 92 0.27 3.02 26.51
CA GLY A 92 -1.12 3.44 26.66
C GLY A 92 -2.11 2.42 26.09
N PRO A 93 -3.41 2.72 26.12
CA PRO A 93 -4.43 1.84 25.56
C PRO A 93 -4.21 1.66 24.06
N LYS A 94 -4.44 0.43 23.57
CA LYS A 94 -4.37 0.12 22.14
C LYS A 94 -5.49 0.86 21.42
N GLN A 95 -5.14 1.91 20.69
CA GLN A 95 -6.07 2.70 19.89
C GLN A 95 -5.86 2.40 18.40
N PRO A 96 -6.92 2.10 17.63
CA PRO A 96 -6.81 1.95 16.19
C PRO A 96 -6.47 3.28 15.54
N LEU A 97 -5.54 3.25 14.59
CA LEU A 97 -5.21 4.39 13.75
C LEU A 97 -6.23 4.52 12.63
N ARG A 98 -6.47 5.77 12.20
CA ARG A 98 -7.33 6.08 11.06
C ARG A 98 -6.50 6.49 9.87
N PHE A 99 -6.92 6.08 8.69
CA PHE A 99 -6.32 6.48 7.43
C PHE A 99 -6.96 7.75 6.90
N SER A 100 -8.29 7.83 6.95
CA SER A 100 -9.06 8.89 6.31
C SER A 100 -9.65 9.91 7.29
N LYS A 101 -10.04 11.07 6.77
CA LYS A 101 -10.79 12.06 7.56
C LYS A 101 -12.19 11.57 7.94
N SER A 102 -12.86 10.84 7.05
CA SER A 102 -14.23 10.34 7.28
C SER A 102 -14.28 9.19 8.28
N GLY A 103 -13.22 8.36 8.35
CA GLY A 103 -13.24 7.13 9.13
C GLY A 103 -14.21 6.09 8.57
N ASP A 104 -14.60 6.21 7.30
CA ASP A 104 -15.51 5.25 6.65
C ASP A 104 -14.86 3.87 6.60
N ALA A 105 -15.58 2.85 7.08
CA ALA A 105 -15.03 1.51 7.24
C ALA A 105 -14.50 0.90 5.92
N ASN A 106 -15.11 1.23 4.77
CA ASN A 106 -14.64 0.74 3.48
C ASN A 106 -13.35 1.46 3.06
N VAL A 107 -13.26 2.77 3.26
CA VAL A 107 -12.04 3.55 3.01
C VAL A 107 -10.90 3.06 3.91
N GLU A 108 -11.16 2.88 5.21
CA GLU A 108 -10.19 2.35 6.17
C GLU A 108 -9.70 0.95 5.77
N ARG A 109 -10.61 0.07 5.33
CA ARG A 109 -10.27 -1.27 4.82
C ARG A 109 -9.41 -1.21 3.57
N HIS A 110 -9.69 -0.30 2.64
CA HIS A 110 -8.90 -0.15 1.42
C HIS A 110 -7.45 0.25 1.73
N TYR A 111 -7.23 1.23 2.61
CA TYR A 111 -5.88 1.63 2.98
C TYR A 111 -5.16 0.57 3.82
N SER A 112 -5.85 -0.12 4.72
CA SER A 112 -5.26 -1.13 5.61
C SER A 112 -5.00 -2.49 4.95
N THR A 113 -5.50 -2.71 3.73
CA THR A 113 -5.26 -3.95 2.98
C THR A 113 -3.86 -3.97 2.40
N HIS A 114 -3.11 -5.00 2.78
CA HIS A 114 -1.83 -5.37 2.16
C HIS A 114 -2.10 -6.40 1.08
N PHE A 115 -1.26 -6.41 0.05
CA PHE A 115 -1.28 -7.44 -0.97
C PHE A 115 -0.02 -8.28 -0.86
N VAL A 116 -0.19 -9.56 -0.54
CA VAL A 116 0.90 -10.47 -0.18
C VAL A 116 1.16 -11.43 -1.34
N ALA A 117 2.43 -11.69 -1.65
CA ALA A 117 2.82 -12.71 -2.60
C ALA A 117 2.43 -14.09 -2.10
N ASN A 118 1.79 -14.88 -2.96
CA ASN A 118 1.53 -16.27 -2.64
C ASN A 118 2.78 -17.09 -2.93
N LYS A 119 3.52 -17.46 -1.88
CA LYS A 119 4.74 -18.28 -1.98
C LYS A 119 4.52 -19.62 -2.68
N ASN A 120 3.28 -20.14 -2.72
CA ASN A 120 2.96 -21.41 -3.38
C ASN A 120 2.76 -21.28 -4.90
N LYS A 121 2.66 -20.05 -5.44
CA LYS A 121 2.53 -19.83 -6.90
C LYS A 121 3.86 -19.58 -7.59
N ASP A 122 4.88 -19.14 -6.85
CA ASP A 122 6.22 -18.87 -7.40
C ASP A 122 6.93 -20.17 -7.82
N SER A 123 6.67 -21.26 -7.11
CA SER A 123 7.15 -22.62 -7.43
C SER A 123 6.50 -23.25 -8.66
N LEU A 124 5.54 -22.59 -9.33
CA LEU A 124 4.91 -23.09 -10.57
C LEU A 124 5.34 -22.31 -11.83
N ALA A 125 6.19 -21.28 -11.68
CA ALA A 125 6.68 -20.46 -12.80
C ALA A 125 8.14 -20.74 -13.19
N SER A 126 8.72 -21.83 -12.70
CA SER A 126 10.05 -22.33 -13.10
C SER A 126 9.95 -23.65 -13.87
N GLN A 127 9.11 -23.70 -14.91
CA GLN A 127 9.33 -24.65 -16.00
C GLN A 127 10.04 -23.89 -17.12
N PRO A 128 11.31 -24.21 -17.44
CA PRO A 128 11.90 -23.70 -18.67
C PRO A 128 11.06 -24.24 -19.83
N LEU A 129 10.62 -23.32 -20.71
CA LEU A 129 10.19 -23.66 -22.06
C LEU A 129 11.46 -24.11 -22.80
N GLY A 130 11.84 -25.36 -22.57
CA GLY A 130 12.95 -26.04 -23.22
C GLY A 130 12.41 -26.79 -24.43
N GLU A 131 12.81 -26.31 -25.60
CA GLU A 131 12.71 -26.95 -26.90
C GLU A 131 13.26 -28.39 -26.88
N ALA A 132 12.48 -29.33 -27.42
CA ALA A 132 12.91 -30.36 -28.40
C ALA A 132 11.68 -31.15 -28.88
#